data_AF-K2PJK8-F1
#
_entry.id   AF-K2PJK8-F1
#
_cell.length_a   1.000
_cell.length_b   1.000
_cell.length_c   1.000
_cell.angle_alpha   90.00
_cell.angle_beta   90.00
_cell.angle_gamma   90.00
#
_symmetry.space_group_name_H-M   'P 1'
#
loop_
_entity.id
_entity.type
_entity.pdbx_description
1 polymer ?
#
loop_
_entity_poly.entity_id
_entity_poly.type
_entity_poly.pdbx_seq_one_letter_code
_entity_poly.pdbx_strand_id
1 'polypeptide(L)'
;MRIPAAAFALFMFALPALAADAEGKVTKVDEDNLTITLENGQTYKLPSEMDISVIQPGMEVVLAYREGDKGVKQITDMVLPE
;
A
#
# COMPACT_ATOMS: atom_id res chain seq x y z
N MET A 1 55.34 -5.48 -0.57
CA MET A 1 54.09 -6.20 -0.27
C MET A 1 52.95 -5.36 -0.80
N ARG A 2 52.11 -5.93 -1.66
CA ARG A 2 51.15 -5.21 -2.52
C ARG A 2 49.82 -5.10 -1.77
N ILE A 3 49.23 -3.92 -1.83
CA ILE A 3 48.07 -3.42 -1.07
C ILE A 3 46.90 -4.44 -1.05
N PRO A 4 46.36 -4.79 0.14
CA PRO A 4 44.95 -5.19 0.25
C PRO A 4 44.28 -4.37 1.35
N ALA A 5 43.05 -3.89 1.26
CA ALA A 5 42.00 -3.98 0.28
C ALA A 5 41.08 -2.79 0.62
N ALA A 6 40.49 -2.16 -0.39
CA ALA A 6 39.51 -1.11 -0.18
C ALA A 6 38.29 -1.67 0.55
N ALA A 7 38.09 -1.25 1.80
CA ALA A 7 36.85 -1.51 2.53
C ALA A 7 35.78 -0.52 2.06
N PHE A 8 35.09 -0.87 0.97
CA PHE A 8 33.87 -0.17 0.55
C PHE A 8 32.74 -0.58 1.50
N ALA A 9 32.54 0.19 2.57
CA ALA A 9 31.39 0.04 3.45
C ALA A 9 30.13 0.46 2.65
N LEU A 10 29.41 -0.52 2.12
CA LEU A 10 28.08 -0.33 1.57
C LEU A 10 27.11 -0.01 2.72
N PHE A 11 26.99 1.27 3.04
CA PHE A 11 25.94 1.76 3.93
C PHE A 11 24.62 1.68 3.15
N MET A 12 23.92 0.54 3.27
CA MET A 12 22.53 0.46 2.83
C MET A 12 21.68 1.33 3.77
N PHE A 13 21.34 2.52 3.31
CA PHE A 13 20.31 3.34 3.95
C PHE A 13 18.97 2.64 3.79
N ALA A 14 18.51 1.94 4.83
CA ALA A 14 17.14 1.50 4.94
C ALA A 14 16.28 2.74 5.26
N LEU A 15 15.66 3.33 4.24
CA LEU A 15 14.63 4.34 4.46
C LEU A 15 13.42 3.66 5.12
N PRO A 16 12.84 4.23 6.18
CA PRO A 16 11.62 3.69 6.76
C PRO A 16 10.50 3.78 5.71
N ALA A 17 9.81 2.66 5.48
CA ALA A 17 8.63 2.63 4.64
C ALA A 17 7.46 3.29 5.39
N LEU A 18 7.34 4.61 5.23
CA LEU A 18 6.25 5.42 5.76
C LEU A 18 4.93 4.93 5.15
N ALA A 19 3.99 4.54 6.00
CA ALA A 19 2.60 4.34 5.58
C ALA A 19 1.94 5.72 5.48
N ALA A 20 1.20 5.93 4.39
CA ALA A 20 0.40 7.12 4.15
C ALA A 20 -1.09 6.79 4.33
N ASP A 21 -1.87 7.76 4.74
CA ASP A 21 -3.33 7.66 4.83
C ASP A 21 -4.02 8.16 3.55
N ALA A 22 -5.20 7.61 3.28
CA ALA A 22 -6.11 8.09 2.25
C ALA A 22 -7.55 7.91 2.73
N GLU A 23 -8.40 8.88 2.40
CA GLU A 23 -9.83 8.86 2.64
C GLU A 23 -10.56 9.08 1.32
N GLY A 24 -11.69 8.41 1.15
CA GLY A 24 -12.61 8.71 0.06
C GLY A 24 -13.59 7.60 -0.24
N LYS A 25 -14.45 7.88 -1.21
CA LYS A 25 -15.50 6.97 -1.65
C LYS A 25 -14.96 5.90 -2.60
N VAL A 26 -15.29 4.65 -2.33
CA VAL A 26 -14.99 3.52 -3.22
C VAL A 26 -15.80 3.66 -4.51
N THR A 27 -15.13 3.69 -5.65
CA THR A 27 -15.77 3.77 -6.98
C THR A 27 -15.79 2.43 -7.70
N LYS A 28 -14.79 1.58 -7.45
CA LYS A 28 -14.68 0.25 -8.04
C LYS A 28 -14.09 -0.73 -7.03
N VAL A 29 -14.58 -1.97 -7.08
CA VAL A 29 -14.07 -3.11 -6.33
C VAL A 29 -13.71 -4.20 -7.35
N ASP A 30 -12.53 -4.79 -7.22
CA ASP A 30 -12.00 -5.85 -8.08
C ASP A 30 -11.60 -7.04 -7.20
N GLU A 31 -12.52 -8.00 -7.07
CA GLU A 31 -12.36 -9.19 -6.22
C GLU A 31 -11.26 -10.12 -6.73
N ASP A 32 -11.13 -10.24 -8.06
CA ASP A 32 -10.13 -11.09 -8.70
C ASP A 32 -8.70 -10.65 -8.37
N ASN A 33 -8.47 -9.33 -8.30
CA ASN A 33 -7.16 -8.75 -8.03
C ASN A 33 -6.97 -8.31 -6.56
N LEU A 34 -8.02 -8.41 -5.74
CA LEU A 34 -8.11 -7.88 -4.38
C LEU A 34 -7.72 -6.39 -4.34
N THR A 35 -8.35 -5.58 -5.20
CA THR A 35 -8.07 -4.14 -5.26
C THR A 35 -9.35 -3.30 -5.22
N ILE A 36 -9.23 -2.09 -4.68
CA ILE A 36 -10.29 -1.09 -4.70
C ILE A 36 -9.77 0.20 -5.33
N THR A 37 -10.65 0.92 -6.02
CA THR A 37 -10.36 2.25 -6.57
C THR A 37 -11.19 3.27 -5.81
N LEU A 38 -10.54 4.30 -5.28
CA LEU A 38 -11.23 5.43 -4.63
C LEU A 38 -11.56 6.52 -5.66
N GLU A 39 -12.41 7.47 -5.28
CA GLU A 39 -12.82 8.58 -6.14
C GLU A 39 -11.67 9.51 -6.57
N ASN A 40 -10.56 9.48 -5.82
CA ASN A 40 -9.31 10.16 -6.19
C ASN A 40 -8.62 9.53 -7.43
N GLY A 41 -9.17 8.45 -7.99
CA GLY A 41 -8.64 7.73 -9.15
C GLY A 41 -7.49 6.77 -8.83
N GLN A 42 -7.09 6.67 -7.57
CA GLN A 42 -6.03 5.77 -7.12
C GLN A 42 -6.58 4.39 -6.79
N THR A 43 -5.78 3.37 -7.09
CA THR A 43 -6.10 1.97 -6.80
C THR A 43 -5.21 1.45 -5.69
N TYR A 44 -5.83 0.74 -4.74
CA TYR A 44 -5.20 0.23 -3.55
C TYR A 44 -5.44 -1.28 -3.45
N LYS A 45 -4.39 -2.02 -3.11
CA LYS A 45 -4.44 -3.47 -2.96
C LYS A 45 -4.77 -3.84 -1.53
N LEU A 46 -5.80 -4.65 -1.34
CA LEU A 46 -6.21 -5.14 -0.04
C LEU A 46 -5.21 -6.17 0.50
N PRO A 47 -5.08 -6.27 1.83
CA PRO A 47 -4.43 -7.41 2.46
C PRO A 47 -5.20 -8.69 2.10
N SER A 48 -4.49 -9.80 1.88
CA SER A 48 -5.13 -11.09 1.57
C SER A 48 -6.01 -11.64 2.70
N GLU A 49 -5.88 -11.09 3.91
CA GLU A 49 -6.68 -11.46 5.08
C GLU A 49 -7.99 -10.67 5.19
N MET A 50 -8.14 -9.58 4.42
CA MET A 50 -9.34 -8.75 4.43
C MET A 50 -10.39 -9.34 3.50
N ASP A 51 -11.63 -9.45 3.98
CA ASP A 51 -12.76 -9.84 3.14
C ASP A 51 -13.13 -8.66 2.23
N ILE A 52 -12.95 -8.81 0.92
CA ILE A 52 -13.30 -7.76 -0.05
C ILE A 52 -14.82 -7.65 -0.24
N SER A 53 -15.57 -8.70 0.08
CA SER A 53 -17.01 -8.79 -0.14
C SER A 53 -17.81 -7.82 0.73
N VAL A 54 -17.22 -7.35 1.84
CA VAL A 54 -17.86 -6.35 2.71
C VAL A 54 -17.72 -4.92 2.19
N ILE A 55 -16.90 -4.71 1.15
CA ILE A 55 -16.66 -3.41 0.54
C ILE A 55 -17.50 -3.28 -0.73
N GLN A 56 -18.31 -2.23 -0.79
CA GLN A 56 -19.19 -1.95 -1.91
C GLN A 56 -18.86 -0.60 -2.54
N PRO A 57 -19.00 -0.45 -3.87
CA PRO A 57 -18.96 0.86 -4.50
C PRO A 57 -19.95 1.81 -3.84
N GLY A 58 -19.45 2.97 -3.44
CA GLY A 58 -20.21 4.01 -2.77
C GLY A 58 -19.97 4.12 -1.27
N MET A 59 -19.26 3.17 -0.66
CA MET A 59 -18.80 3.28 0.73
C MET A 59 -17.69 4.31 0.85
N GLU A 60 -17.74 5.11 1.91
CA GLU A 60 -16.70 6.08 2.27
C GLU A 60 -15.75 5.40 3.26
N VAL A 61 -14.47 5.26 2.90
CA VAL A 61 -13.49 4.49 3.69
C VAL A 61 -12.29 5.34 4.02
N VAL A 62 -11.69 5.06 5.18
CA VAL A 62 -10.39 5.61 5.58
C VAL A 62 -9.41 4.46 5.63
N LEU A 63 -8.29 4.57 4.91
CA LEU A 63 -7.29 3.52 4.83
C LEU A 63 -5.88 4.06 5.04
N ALA A 64 -5.03 3.25 5.63
CA ALA A 64 -3.59 3.42 5.63
C ALA A 64 -2.99 2.48 4.59
N TYR A 65 -2.05 2.96 3.80
CA TYR A 65 -1.37 2.19 2.78
C TYR A 65 0.14 2.41 2.82
N ARG A 66 0.89 1.43 2.34
CA ARG A 66 2.32 1.54 2.07
C ARG A 66 2.55 1.42 0.57
N GLU A 67 3.37 2.30 0.04
CA GLU A 67 3.84 2.19 -1.34
C GLU A 67 5.06 1.26 -1.38
N GLY A 68 4.94 0.14 -2.09
CA GLY A 68 6.04 -0.82 -2.28
C GLY A 68 6.93 -0.50 -3.47
N ASP A 69 7.98 -1.29 -3.65
CA ASP A 69 8.84 -1.23 -4.83
C ASP A 69 7.99 -1.44 -6.10
N LYS A 70 7.86 -0.39 -6.93
CA LYS A 70 7.01 -0.26 -8.15
C LYS A 70 5.70 0.54 -7.99
N GLY A 71 5.50 1.26 -6.89
CA GLY A 71 4.34 2.16 -6.75
C GLY A 71 3.04 1.43 -6.41
N VAL A 72 3.12 0.15 -6.01
CA VAL A 72 1.96 -0.61 -5.56
C VAL A 72 1.55 -0.08 -4.19
N LYS A 73 0.34 0.45 -4.10
CA LYS A 73 -0.25 0.94 -2.85
C LYS A 73 -0.94 -0.21 -2.14
N GLN A 74 -0.26 -0.81 -1.17
CA GLN A 74 -0.78 -1.91 -0.39
C GLN A 74 -1.40 -1.37 0.89
N ILE A 75 -2.69 -1.63 1.09
CA ILE A 75 -3.41 -1.29 2.32
C ILE A 75 -2.77 -2.05 3.48
N THR A 76 -2.48 -1.34 4.56
CA THR A 76 -1.99 -1.90 5.80
C THR A 76 -3.05 -1.89 6.90
N ASP A 77 -3.99 -0.94 6.82
CA ASP A 77 -5.11 -0.83 7.75
C ASP A 77 -6.29 -0.14 7.04
N MET A 78 -7.52 -0.48 7.42
CA MET A 78 -8.74 0.12 6.86
C MET A 78 -9.84 0.19 7.89
N VAL A 79 -10.50 1.34 7.95
CA VAL A 79 -11.69 1.59 8.75
C VAL A 79 -12.87 1.73 7.80
N LEU A 80 -13.85 0.85 7.97
CA LEU A 80 -15.12 0.91 7.27
C LEU A 80 -16.12 1.75 8.08
N PRO A 81 -17.03 2.48 7.42
CA PRO A 81 -18.10 3.20 8.09
C PRO A 81 -19.11 2.20 8.67
N GLU A 82 -19.77 2.60 9.75
CA GLU A 82 -20.70 1.78 10.54
C GLU A 82 -21.98 1.38 9.80
#